data_AF-A0AA43EX26-F1
#
_entry.id   AF-A0AA43EX26-F1
#
_cell.length_a   1.000
_cell.length_b   1.000
_cell.length_c   1.000
_cell.angle_alpha   90.00
_cell.angle_beta   90.00
_cell.angle_gamma   90.00
#
_symmetry.space_group_name_H-M   'P 1'
#
loop_
_entity.id
_entity.type
_entity.pdbx_description
1 polymer ?
#
loop_
_entity_poly.entity_id
_entity_poly.type
_entity_poly.pdbx_seq_one_letter_code
_entity_poly.pdbx_strand_id
1 'polypeptide(L)'
;ASNVEFRKGLADAMPVQDGTIDLIISNCVINLAPDKRKVFQEMYRVAKPGGRFTISDIVSDQTVPQYLVHDAQKWGDCLSGALTLTDYMSGMTAAGFLGIHLVKSSPWRVIDGIHFFSVTLTGYRLPPTPTTSSVQYATLRGPFSRVVVEGAATYRRGIPQPITSDETLLLRTPPFAEHFLLTTNPVALDHDDDPRWTAVFPADAPCTWQGQYALLAGPFVEAADDDHHVYRRGAPLEICSKTVTVLQNAGYQPHFVILNRAGDRVSSEAVTCSPNGGCC
;
A
#
# COMPACT_ATOMS: atom_id res chain seq x y z
N ALA A 1 -9.34 13.13 36.74
CA ALA A 1 -10.14 12.37 35.75
C ALA A 1 -9.24 11.29 35.17
N SER A 2 -9.73 10.05 34.98
CA SER A 2 -8.99 9.02 34.23
C SER A 2 -9.29 9.17 32.74
N ASN A 3 -8.27 8.99 31.91
CA ASN A 3 -8.32 9.08 30.45
C ASN A 3 -8.37 7.68 29.79
N VAL A 4 -8.76 6.66 30.55
CA VAL A 4 -8.78 5.25 30.14
C VAL A 4 -10.10 4.62 30.57
N GLU A 5 -10.71 3.87 29.67
CA GLU A 5 -11.91 3.06 29.86
C GLU A 5 -11.69 1.67 29.24
N PHE A 6 -12.11 0.61 29.93
CA PHE A 6 -12.04 -0.76 29.42
C PHE A 6 -13.45 -1.27 29.13
N ARG A 7 -13.65 -1.84 27.93
CA ARG A 7 -14.93 -2.43 27.53
C ARG A 7 -14.72 -3.87 27.09
N LYS A 8 -15.54 -4.78 27.61
CA LYS A 8 -15.55 -6.18 27.20
C LYS A 8 -16.41 -6.34 25.94
N GLY A 9 -15.84 -6.89 24.88
CA GLY A 9 -16.55 -7.18 23.63
C GLY A 9 -15.65 -7.89 22.62
N LEU A 10 -16.21 -8.22 21.46
CA LEU A 10 -15.48 -8.82 20.35
C LEU A 10 -15.09 -7.72 19.34
N ALA A 11 -13.99 -7.92 18.61
CA ALA A 11 -13.53 -6.95 17.61
C ALA A 11 -14.51 -6.83 16.41
N ASP A 12 -15.33 -7.84 16.17
CA ASP A 12 -16.35 -7.87 15.12
C ASP A 12 -17.75 -7.45 15.62
N ALA A 13 -17.83 -6.98 16.87
CA ALA A 13 -19.01 -6.35 17.49
C ALA A 13 -18.53 -5.43 18.64
N MET A 14 -17.81 -4.37 18.27
CA MET A 14 -17.16 -3.49 19.23
C MET A 14 -18.22 -2.73 20.06
N PRO A 15 -18.14 -2.73 21.40
CA PRO A 15 -19.07 -2.00 22.28
C PRO A 15 -18.72 -0.50 22.31
N VAL A 16 -18.61 0.11 21.14
CA VAL A 16 -18.20 1.49 20.90
C VAL A 16 -19.22 2.12 19.95
N GLN A 17 -19.56 3.39 20.18
CA GLN A 17 -20.52 4.11 19.35
C GLN A 17 -19.94 4.42 17.96
N ASP A 18 -20.84 4.59 16.99
CA ASP A 18 -20.49 4.96 15.63
C ASP A 18 -19.81 6.34 15.61
N GLY A 19 -18.74 6.49 14.83
CA GLY A 19 -18.15 7.79 14.56
C GLY A 19 -17.62 8.51 15.79
N THR A 20 -17.11 7.80 16.81
CA THR A 20 -16.58 8.41 18.03
C THR A 20 -15.07 8.33 18.18
N ILE A 21 -14.38 7.51 17.37
CA ILE A 21 -12.95 7.22 17.53
C ILE A 21 -12.11 7.97 16.49
N ASP A 22 -11.13 8.75 16.96
CA ASP A 22 -10.20 9.48 16.08
C ASP A 22 -9.09 8.58 15.52
N LEU A 23 -8.58 7.66 16.35
CA LEU A 23 -7.48 6.75 16.01
C LEU A 23 -7.78 5.33 16.50
N ILE A 24 -7.66 4.36 15.60
CA ILE A 24 -7.72 2.93 15.91
C ILE A 24 -6.31 2.36 15.83
N ILE A 25 -5.87 1.71 16.91
CA ILE A 25 -4.60 0.96 16.94
C ILE A 25 -4.85 -0.50 17.24
N SER A 26 -4.02 -1.38 16.68
CA SER A 26 -4.04 -2.81 16.94
C SER A 26 -2.69 -3.41 16.60
N ASN A 27 -2.32 -4.49 17.29
CA ASN A 27 -1.08 -5.22 17.06
C ASN A 27 -1.35 -6.73 17.13
N CYS A 28 -1.23 -7.42 15.99
CA CYS A 28 -1.26 -8.89 15.83
C CYS A 28 -2.49 -9.60 16.44
N VAL A 29 -3.69 -9.02 16.34
CA VAL A 29 -4.92 -9.66 16.84
C VAL A 29 -6.03 -9.78 15.80
N ILE A 30 -5.98 -9.07 14.68
CA ILE A 30 -7.04 -9.15 13.67
C ILE A 30 -7.01 -10.51 12.97
N ASN A 31 -5.81 -11.08 12.79
CA ASN A 31 -5.65 -12.42 12.24
C ASN A 31 -6.41 -13.52 13.01
N LEU A 32 -6.63 -13.32 14.31
CA LEU A 32 -7.35 -14.25 15.18
C LEU A 32 -8.87 -14.14 15.06
N ALA A 33 -9.38 -13.09 14.41
CA ALA A 33 -10.82 -12.91 14.23
C ALA A 33 -11.40 -13.96 13.25
N PRO A 34 -12.54 -14.58 13.59
CA PRO A 34 -13.24 -15.50 12.69
C PRO A 34 -13.68 -14.83 11.39
N ASP A 35 -14.20 -13.61 11.47
CA ASP A 35 -14.58 -12.79 10.30
C ASP A 35 -13.85 -11.45 10.31
N LYS A 36 -12.75 -11.40 9.56
CA LYS A 36 -11.90 -10.20 9.41
C LYS A 36 -12.61 -9.07 8.69
N ARG A 37 -13.49 -9.38 7.73
CA ARG A 37 -14.25 -8.36 7.00
C ARG A 37 -15.17 -7.62 7.95
N LYS A 38 -15.80 -8.34 8.88
CA LYS A 38 -16.63 -7.75 9.92
C LYS A 38 -15.83 -6.90 10.91
N VAL A 39 -14.60 -7.31 11.26
CA VAL A 39 -13.69 -6.46 12.04
C VAL A 39 -13.36 -5.16 11.30
N PHE A 40 -13.03 -5.22 10.00
CA PHE A 40 -12.75 -4.02 9.21
C PHE A 40 -13.98 -3.09 9.11
N GLN A 41 -15.18 -3.65 8.98
CA GLN A 41 -16.44 -2.89 9.01
C GLN A 41 -16.68 -2.22 10.36
N GLU A 42 -16.45 -2.91 11.47
CA GLU A 42 -16.56 -2.34 12.82
C GLU A 42 -15.53 -1.22 13.05
N MET A 43 -14.29 -1.42 12.59
CA MET A 43 -13.29 -0.36 12.61
C MET A 43 -13.77 0.88 11.85
N TYR A 44 -14.34 0.71 10.66
CA TYR A 44 -14.86 1.84 9.90
C TYR A 44 -16.06 2.50 10.61
N ARG A 45 -16.98 1.71 11.16
CA ARG A 45 -18.17 2.18 11.89
C ARG A 45 -17.78 3.11 13.05
N VAL A 46 -16.84 2.68 13.89
CA VAL A 46 -16.45 3.43 15.09
C VAL A 46 -15.54 4.62 14.78
N ALA A 47 -14.79 4.59 13.68
CA ALA A 47 -13.94 5.69 13.25
C ALA A 47 -14.78 6.94 12.94
N LYS A 48 -14.38 8.12 13.44
CA LYS A 48 -14.95 9.41 13.02
C LYS A 48 -14.73 9.65 11.53
N PRO A 49 -15.58 10.44 10.85
CA PRO A 49 -15.16 11.10 9.61
C PRO A 49 -13.92 11.96 9.87
N GLY A 50 -12.86 11.76 9.08
CA GLY A 50 -11.51 12.31 9.32
C GLY A 50 -10.63 11.46 10.24
N GLY A 51 -11.17 10.39 10.85
CA GLY A 51 -10.42 9.45 11.67
C GLY A 51 -9.53 8.52 10.86
N ARG A 52 -8.62 7.81 11.52
CA ARG A 52 -7.67 6.89 10.87
C ARG A 52 -7.43 5.62 11.69
N PHE A 53 -6.91 4.59 11.05
CA PHE A 53 -6.30 3.45 11.73
C PHE A 53 -4.78 3.47 11.55
N THR A 54 -4.05 2.88 12.49
CA THR A 54 -2.65 2.47 12.33
C THR A 54 -2.48 1.12 13.00
N ILE A 55 -2.32 0.06 12.20
CA ILE A 55 -2.39 -1.31 12.67
C ILE A 55 -1.18 -2.08 12.17
N SER A 56 -0.59 -2.86 13.09
CA SER A 56 0.45 -3.83 12.77
C SER A 56 -0.14 -5.24 12.80
N ASP A 57 0.05 -6.02 11.74
CA ASP A 57 -0.32 -7.43 11.72
C ASP A 57 0.63 -8.24 10.83
N ILE A 58 0.50 -9.56 10.87
CA ILE A 58 1.19 -10.49 9.97
C ILE A 58 0.36 -10.66 8.70
N VAL A 59 0.99 -10.56 7.54
CA VAL A 59 0.39 -10.88 6.24
C VAL A 59 1.28 -11.87 5.51
N SER A 60 0.75 -12.46 4.45
CA SER A 60 1.49 -13.34 3.56
C SER A 60 1.62 -12.76 2.16
N ASP A 61 2.62 -13.24 1.43
CA ASP A 61 2.82 -12.94 0.01
C ASP A 61 1.96 -13.82 -0.91
N GLN A 62 1.43 -14.92 -0.37
CA GLN A 62 0.64 -15.93 -1.05
C GLN A 62 -0.50 -16.41 -0.15
N THR A 63 -1.56 -16.95 -0.74
CA THR A 63 -2.70 -17.48 0.01
C THR A 63 -2.26 -18.62 0.93
N VAL A 64 -2.63 -18.53 2.21
CA VAL A 64 -2.30 -19.57 3.20
C VAL A 64 -3.15 -20.81 2.93
N PRO A 65 -2.54 -21.98 2.70
CA PRO A 65 -3.25 -23.21 2.39
C PRO A 65 -4.00 -23.75 3.62
N GLN A 66 -5.13 -24.42 3.37
CA GLN A 66 -6.08 -24.84 4.41
C GLN A 66 -5.45 -25.73 5.50
N TYR A 67 -4.43 -26.53 5.18
CA TYR A 67 -3.77 -27.37 6.18
C TYR A 67 -2.96 -26.57 7.21
N LEU A 68 -2.42 -25.39 6.85
CA LEU A 68 -1.79 -24.47 7.80
C LEU A 68 -2.84 -23.71 8.63
N VAL A 69 -4.06 -23.54 8.08
CA VAL A 69 -5.17 -22.90 8.79
C VAL A 69 -5.67 -23.74 9.97
N HIS A 70 -5.68 -25.06 9.85
CA HIS A 70 -6.23 -25.97 10.88
C HIS A 70 -5.20 -26.50 11.89
N ASP A 71 -3.96 -26.02 11.82
CA ASP A 71 -2.90 -26.37 12.77
C ASP A 71 -3.05 -25.53 14.05
N ALA A 72 -3.59 -26.14 15.11
CA ALA A 72 -3.91 -25.46 16.37
C ALA A 72 -2.69 -24.83 17.05
N GLN A 73 -1.46 -25.33 16.81
CA GLN A 73 -0.24 -24.69 17.32
C GLN A 73 0.09 -23.41 16.53
N LYS A 74 -0.18 -23.38 15.23
CA LYS A 74 0.10 -22.21 14.36
C LYS A 74 -1.00 -21.15 14.40
N TRP A 75 -2.21 -21.50 14.86
CA TRP A 75 -3.29 -20.53 15.07
C TRP A 75 -2.91 -19.49 16.13
N GLY A 76 -2.27 -19.90 17.23
CA GLY A 76 -1.81 -19.00 18.30
C GLY A 76 -0.78 -17.96 17.86
N ASP A 77 -0.06 -18.24 16.77
CA ASP A 77 1.00 -17.40 16.21
C ASP A 77 0.50 -16.46 15.09
N CYS A 78 -0.81 -16.31 14.89
CA CYS A 78 -1.43 -15.51 13.81
C CYS A 78 -1.19 -16.03 12.37
N LEU A 79 -0.58 -17.21 12.18
CA LEU A 79 -0.26 -17.78 10.86
C LEU A 79 -1.49 -18.26 10.10
N SER A 80 -2.34 -19.01 10.78
CA SER A 80 -3.50 -19.70 10.20
C SER A 80 -4.55 -18.73 9.66
N GLY A 81 -4.64 -17.53 10.24
CA GLY A 81 -5.58 -16.51 9.84
C GLY A 81 -5.02 -15.48 8.86
N ALA A 82 -3.72 -15.50 8.58
CA ALA A 82 -3.06 -14.44 7.82
C ALA A 82 -3.67 -14.33 6.41
N LEU A 83 -4.07 -13.11 6.07
CA LEU A 83 -4.47 -12.76 4.71
C LEU A 83 -3.24 -12.43 3.87
N THR A 84 -3.38 -12.54 2.55
CA THR A 84 -2.40 -11.92 1.66
C THR A 84 -2.40 -10.41 1.87
N LEU A 85 -1.28 -9.73 1.59
CA LEU A 85 -1.26 -8.26 1.66
C LEU A 85 -2.37 -7.64 0.78
N THR A 86 -2.62 -8.22 -0.40
CA THR A 86 -3.70 -7.83 -1.30
C THR A 86 -5.07 -7.93 -0.63
N ASP A 87 -5.41 -9.08 -0.05
CA ASP A 87 -6.72 -9.31 0.56
C ASP A 87 -6.93 -8.45 1.80
N TYR A 88 -5.86 -8.24 2.58
CA TYR A 88 -5.88 -7.40 3.77
C TYR A 88 -6.20 -5.94 3.42
N MET A 89 -5.47 -5.37 2.44
CA MET A 89 -5.70 -3.99 1.98
C MET A 89 -7.05 -3.85 1.27
N SER A 90 -7.44 -4.81 0.43
CA SER A 90 -8.75 -4.84 -0.23
C SER A 90 -9.90 -4.91 0.76
N GLY A 91 -9.76 -5.69 1.85
CA GLY A 91 -10.75 -5.77 2.92
C GLY A 91 -10.96 -4.44 3.64
N MET A 92 -9.87 -3.70 3.90
CA MET A 92 -9.92 -2.36 4.48
C MET A 92 -10.55 -1.34 3.52
N THR A 93 -10.20 -1.38 2.22
CA THR A 93 -10.82 -0.52 1.20
C THR A 93 -12.31 -0.84 1.05
N ALA A 94 -12.71 -2.12 1.07
CA ALA A 94 -14.10 -2.54 0.98
C ALA A 94 -14.92 -2.10 2.21
N ALA A 95 -14.30 -1.95 3.38
CA ALA A 95 -14.95 -1.38 4.55
C ALA A 95 -15.17 0.14 4.44
N GLY A 96 -14.45 0.83 3.55
CA GLY A 96 -14.58 2.25 3.28
C GLY A 96 -13.34 3.09 3.62
N PHE A 97 -12.26 2.49 4.12
CA PHE A 97 -11.00 3.21 4.33
C PHE A 97 -10.31 3.54 3.00
N LEU A 98 -9.70 4.71 2.95
CA LEU A 98 -8.94 5.21 1.80
C LEU A 98 -7.56 5.72 2.24
N GLY A 99 -6.68 6.00 1.28
CA GLY A 99 -5.30 6.40 1.55
C GLY A 99 -4.51 5.32 2.28
N ILE A 100 -4.80 4.05 2.01
CA ILE A 100 -4.17 2.94 2.72
C ILE A 100 -2.72 2.78 2.27
N HIS A 101 -1.77 2.97 3.19
CA HIS A 101 -0.34 2.93 2.89
C HIS A 101 0.48 2.25 3.98
N LEU A 102 1.66 1.78 3.57
CA LEU A 102 2.68 1.21 4.43
C LEU A 102 3.36 2.28 5.28
N VAL A 103 3.48 2.00 6.57
CA VAL A 103 4.33 2.75 7.51
C VAL A 103 5.63 2.00 7.75
N LYS A 104 5.56 0.67 7.89
CA LYS A 104 6.72 -0.18 8.14
C LYS A 104 6.44 -1.62 7.73
N SER A 105 7.46 -2.33 7.27
CA SER A 105 7.41 -3.78 7.12
C SER A 105 8.65 -4.45 7.72
N SER A 106 8.52 -5.71 8.12
CA SER A 106 9.66 -6.54 8.49
C SER A 106 9.39 -8.01 8.15
N PRO A 107 10.38 -8.76 7.61
CA PRO A 107 10.26 -10.21 7.44
C PRO A 107 9.95 -10.88 8.78
N TRP A 108 9.22 -11.99 8.74
CA TRP A 108 8.91 -12.77 9.95
C TRP A 108 9.30 -14.23 9.83
N ARG A 109 8.63 -15.01 8.96
CA ARG A 109 8.89 -16.44 8.79
C ARG A 109 8.60 -16.90 7.37
N VAL A 110 9.29 -17.95 6.94
CA VAL A 110 8.97 -18.66 5.69
C VAL A 110 8.53 -20.09 6.05
N ILE A 111 7.37 -20.51 5.56
CA ILE A 111 6.84 -21.86 5.75
C ILE A 111 6.38 -22.37 4.39
N ASP A 112 6.93 -23.50 3.94
CA ASP A 112 6.59 -24.12 2.66
C ASP A 112 6.66 -23.14 1.47
N GLY A 113 7.64 -22.22 1.49
CA GLY A 113 7.82 -21.18 0.46
C GLY A 113 6.91 -19.95 0.59
N ILE A 114 5.99 -19.94 1.56
CA ILE A 114 5.13 -18.79 1.87
C ILE A 114 5.87 -17.84 2.78
N HIS A 115 6.00 -16.59 2.36
CA HIS A 115 6.67 -15.55 3.12
C HIS A 115 5.64 -14.81 3.96
N PHE A 116 5.75 -14.98 5.27
CA PHE A 116 5.01 -14.20 6.24
C PHE A 116 5.87 -13.04 6.71
N PHE A 117 5.28 -11.86 6.75
CA PHE A 117 5.95 -10.63 7.14
C PHE A 117 4.98 -9.74 7.91
N SER A 118 5.52 -8.95 8.83
CA SER A 118 4.74 -7.93 9.52
C SER A 118 4.64 -6.69 8.65
N VAL A 119 3.45 -6.11 8.62
CA VAL A 119 3.19 -4.79 8.04
C VAL A 119 2.51 -3.91 9.08
N THR A 120 2.92 -2.66 9.15
CA THR A 120 2.18 -1.58 9.79
C THR A 120 1.55 -0.75 8.69
N LEU A 121 0.21 -0.73 8.64
CA LEU A 121 -0.56 0.01 7.66
C LEU A 121 -1.33 1.15 8.34
N THR A 122 -1.50 2.26 7.63
CA THR A 122 -2.39 3.36 8.00
C THR A 122 -3.39 3.62 6.88
N GLY A 123 -4.61 4.01 7.23
CA GLY A 123 -5.65 4.44 6.30
C GLY A 123 -6.70 5.31 6.98
N TYR A 124 -7.51 6.01 6.20
CA TYR A 124 -8.35 7.11 6.64
C TYR A 124 -9.82 6.86 6.31
N ARG A 125 -10.71 7.17 7.25
CA ARG A 125 -12.11 7.41 6.94
C ARG A 125 -12.21 8.88 6.55
N LEU A 126 -12.30 9.18 5.26
CA LEU A 126 -12.34 10.58 4.81
C LEU A 126 -13.58 11.30 5.38
N PRO A 127 -13.48 12.61 5.69
CA PRO A 127 -14.65 13.39 6.04
C PRO A 127 -15.62 13.50 4.86
N PRO A 128 -16.89 13.92 5.10
CA PRO A 128 -17.81 14.20 4.01
C PRO A 128 -17.25 15.25 3.07
N THR A 129 -17.46 15.05 1.78
CA THR A 129 -16.94 15.93 0.74
C THR A 129 -17.55 17.32 0.83
N PRO A 130 -16.72 18.39 0.78
CA PRO A 130 -17.24 19.75 0.72
C PRO A 130 -17.92 20.03 -0.62
N THR A 131 -18.98 20.82 -0.59
CA THR A 131 -19.79 21.18 -1.78
C THR A 131 -19.03 21.96 -2.83
N THR A 132 -17.94 22.65 -2.45
CA THR A 132 -17.10 23.45 -3.34
C THR A 132 -15.64 23.29 -2.98
N SER A 133 -14.80 23.00 -3.98
CA SER A 133 -13.34 23.02 -3.87
C SER A 133 -12.79 24.12 -4.78
N SER A 134 -11.86 24.93 -4.28
CA SER A 134 -11.07 25.85 -5.11
C SER A 134 -9.97 25.13 -5.89
N VAL A 135 -9.63 23.90 -5.50
CA VAL A 135 -8.75 23.02 -6.26
C VAL A 135 -9.59 22.33 -7.33
N GLN A 136 -9.11 22.39 -8.57
CA GLN A 136 -9.78 21.83 -9.73
C GLN A 136 -8.90 20.86 -10.52
N TYR A 137 -7.58 20.90 -10.30
CA TYR A 137 -6.62 20.08 -11.03
C TYR A 137 -5.62 19.40 -10.09
N ALA A 138 -5.19 18.20 -10.49
CA ALA A 138 -4.04 17.51 -9.93
C ALA A 138 -3.03 17.19 -11.02
N THR A 139 -1.75 17.32 -10.68
CA THR A 139 -0.62 16.90 -11.53
C THR A 139 0.28 15.98 -10.72
N LEU A 140 0.52 14.77 -11.22
CA LEU A 140 1.45 13.83 -10.58
C LEU A 140 2.89 14.34 -10.74
N ARG A 141 3.62 14.42 -9.63
CA ARG A 141 5.01 14.86 -9.54
C ARG A 141 6.00 13.73 -9.80
N GLY A 142 5.70 12.53 -9.32
CA GLY A 142 6.58 11.36 -9.37
C GLY A 142 6.82 10.74 -7.98
N PRO A 143 7.76 9.78 -7.83
CA PRO A 143 8.67 9.31 -8.87
C PRO A 143 8.02 8.41 -9.92
N PHE A 144 6.85 7.84 -9.64
CA PHE A 144 6.11 7.00 -10.58
C PHE A 144 5.76 7.74 -11.88
N SER A 145 5.83 7.05 -13.01
CA SER A 145 5.47 7.59 -14.34
C SER A 145 3.95 7.63 -14.54
N ARG A 146 3.25 6.68 -13.93
CA ARG A 146 1.78 6.59 -13.90
C ARG A 146 1.33 6.00 -12.57
N VAL A 147 0.21 6.48 -12.03
CA VAL A 147 -0.43 5.87 -10.86
C VAL A 147 -1.93 5.74 -11.07
N VAL A 148 -2.52 4.75 -10.43
CA VAL A 148 -3.97 4.57 -10.27
C VAL A 148 -4.28 4.69 -8.79
N VAL A 149 -5.18 5.62 -8.44
CA VAL A 149 -5.61 5.83 -7.05
C VAL A 149 -6.89 5.06 -6.75
N GLU A 150 -7.25 4.99 -5.47
CA GLU A 150 -8.54 4.42 -5.05
C GLU A 150 -9.68 5.27 -5.66
N GLY A 151 -10.66 4.61 -6.29
CA GLY A 151 -11.63 5.28 -7.18
C GLY A 151 -11.30 5.18 -8.68
N ALA A 152 -10.20 4.49 -9.03
CA ALA A 152 -9.78 4.14 -10.40
C ALA A 152 -9.36 5.32 -11.31
N ALA A 153 -9.22 6.53 -10.76
CA ALA A 153 -8.62 7.64 -11.49
C ALA A 153 -7.13 7.36 -11.76
N THR A 154 -6.69 7.68 -12.99
CA THR A 154 -5.33 7.40 -13.48
C THR A 154 -4.61 8.70 -13.80
N TYR A 155 -3.46 8.90 -13.16
CA TYR A 155 -2.64 10.09 -13.32
C TYR A 155 -1.31 9.74 -14.00
N ARG A 156 -0.89 10.57 -14.96
CA ARG A 156 0.42 10.48 -15.62
C ARG A 156 1.28 11.63 -15.14
N ARG A 157 2.57 11.34 -14.92
CA ARG A 157 3.52 12.32 -14.39
C ARG A 157 3.59 13.56 -15.29
N GLY A 158 3.54 14.73 -14.69
CA GLY A 158 3.60 16.04 -15.35
C GLY A 158 2.34 16.47 -16.12
N ILE A 159 1.34 15.60 -16.29
CA ILE A 159 0.11 15.93 -17.02
C ILE A 159 -0.98 16.39 -16.04
N PRO A 160 -1.48 17.65 -16.13
CA PRO A 160 -2.56 18.11 -15.27
C PRO A 160 -3.87 17.48 -15.69
N GLN A 161 -4.67 17.06 -14.71
CA GLN A 161 -5.99 16.48 -14.92
C GLN A 161 -7.02 17.18 -14.02
N PRO A 162 -8.23 17.46 -14.53
CA PRO A 162 -9.34 17.90 -13.70
C PRO A 162 -9.67 16.84 -12.65
N ILE A 163 -10.01 17.27 -11.44
CA ILE A 163 -10.38 16.38 -10.34
C ILE A 163 -11.67 16.82 -9.67
N THR A 164 -12.34 15.86 -9.04
CA THR A 164 -13.51 16.08 -8.19
C THR A 164 -13.13 16.55 -6.78
N SER A 165 -14.11 17.00 -6.00
CA SER A 165 -13.90 17.30 -4.58
C SER A 165 -13.53 16.05 -3.77
N ASP A 166 -14.05 14.88 -4.12
CA ASP A 166 -13.71 13.58 -3.49
C ASP A 166 -12.23 13.25 -3.70
N GLU A 167 -11.79 13.33 -4.96
CA GLU A 167 -10.38 13.11 -5.31
C GLU A 167 -9.47 14.15 -4.65
N THR A 168 -9.90 15.42 -4.59
CA THR A 168 -9.14 16.47 -3.88
C THR A 168 -8.91 16.06 -2.42
N LEU A 169 -9.93 15.52 -1.74
CA LEU A 169 -9.82 15.10 -0.36
C LEU A 169 -8.88 13.91 -0.20
N LEU A 170 -8.99 12.91 -1.09
CA LEU A 170 -8.09 11.76 -1.12
C LEU A 170 -6.63 12.18 -1.35
N LEU A 171 -6.38 12.99 -2.39
CA LEU A 171 -5.04 13.40 -2.79
C LEU A 171 -4.36 14.33 -1.79
N ARG A 172 -5.11 14.94 -0.86
CA ARG A 172 -4.57 15.69 0.28
C ARG A 172 -4.14 14.82 1.44
N THR A 173 -4.49 13.53 1.46
CA THR A 173 -4.06 12.64 2.54
C THR A 173 -2.63 12.19 2.35
N PRO A 174 -1.84 12.00 3.42
CA PRO A 174 -0.56 11.34 3.32
C PRO A 174 -0.70 9.89 2.84
N PRO A 175 0.22 9.38 2.00
CA PRO A 175 1.34 10.09 1.38
C PRO A 175 0.99 10.70 0.01
N PHE A 176 -0.26 10.60 -0.49
CA PHE A 176 -0.64 11.18 -1.78
C PHE A 176 -0.24 12.66 -1.92
N ALA A 177 -0.41 13.45 -0.85
CA ALA A 177 -0.10 14.88 -0.85
C ALA A 177 1.35 15.21 -1.26
N GLU A 178 2.28 14.28 -1.09
CA GLU A 178 3.68 14.46 -1.47
C GLU A 178 3.90 14.25 -2.97
N HIS A 179 3.08 13.40 -3.60
CA HIS A 179 3.17 13.03 -5.00
C HIS A 179 2.34 13.93 -5.93
N PHE A 180 1.42 14.73 -5.42
CA PHE A 180 0.52 15.53 -6.25
C PHE A 180 0.68 17.03 -6.05
N LEU A 181 0.68 17.76 -7.16
CA LEU A 181 0.49 19.20 -7.19
C LEU A 181 -1.01 19.49 -7.39
N LEU A 182 -1.67 20.02 -6.36
CA LEU A 182 -3.08 20.38 -6.40
C LEU A 182 -3.25 21.88 -6.66
N THR A 183 -3.99 22.24 -7.71
CA THR A 183 -4.07 23.62 -8.22
C THR A 183 -5.46 24.00 -8.69
N THR A 184 -5.73 25.31 -8.80
CA THR A 184 -6.98 25.84 -9.36
C THR A 184 -6.97 25.87 -10.89
N ASN A 185 -5.79 26.02 -11.51
CA ASN A 185 -5.60 26.04 -12.96
C ASN A 185 -4.73 24.85 -13.39
N PRO A 186 -4.85 24.35 -14.63
CA PRO A 186 -4.02 23.23 -15.08
C PRO A 186 -2.54 23.64 -15.12
N VAL A 187 -1.69 22.97 -14.34
CA VAL A 187 -0.24 23.19 -14.31
C VAL A 187 0.47 21.92 -14.77
N ALA A 188 1.06 21.94 -15.96
CA ALA A 188 1.96 20.90 -16.42
C ALA A 188 3.33 21.04 -15.74
N LEU A 189 4.03 19.92 -15.55
CA LEU A 189 5.41 19.90 -15.07
C LEU A 189 6.31 19.40 -16.21
N ASP A 190 7.33 20.19 -16.52
CA ASP A 190 8.34 19.85 -17.53
C ASP A 190 9.47 19.04 -16.90
N HIS A 191 10.03 18.11 -17.67
CA HIS A 191 11.12 17.22 -17.26
C HIS A 191 12.43 17.99 -17.03
N ASP A 192 12.72 18.98 -17.88
CA ASP A 192 14.10 19.46 -18.03
C ASP A 192 14.55 20.45 -16.94
N ASP A 193 13.63 21.18 -16.28
CA ASP A 193 13.99 22.23 -15.31
C ASP A 193 13.01 22.40 -14.13
N ASP A 194 11.95 21.59 -13.99
CA ASP A 194 11.00 21.76 -12.89
C ASP A 194 11.39 20.93 -11.65
N PRO A 195 11.80 21.56 -10.52
CA PRO A 195 12.20 20.82 -9.31
C PRO A 195 11.03 20.07 -8.65
N ARG A 196 9.80 20.29 -9.12
CA ARG A 196 8.62 19.56 -8.65
C ARG A 196 8.40 18.27 -9.43
N TRP A 197 9.04 18.09 -10.58
CA TRP A 197 9.04 16.86 -11.36
C TRP A 197 10.10 15.91 -10.82
N THR A 198 9.78 14.63 -10.68
CA THR A 198 10.69 13.64 -10.11
C THR A 198 10.58 12.34 -10.90
N ALA A 199 11.70 11.83 -11.40
CA ALA A 199 11.81 10.48 -11.93
C ALA A 199 13.08 9.82 -11.41
N VAL A 200 13.11 8.50 -11.50
CA VAL A 200 14.27 7.72 -11.10
C VAL A 200 14.48 6.68 -12.18
N PHE A 201 15.45 6.96 -13.05
CA PHE A 201 15.80 6.06 -14.13
C PHE A 201 16.73 4.96 -13.62
N PRO A 202 16.56 3.73 -14.12
CA PRO A 202 17.53 2.67 -13.86
C PRO A 202 18.89 3.00 -14.49
N ALA A 203 19.96 2.43 -13.94
CA ALA A 203 21.29 2.51 -14.56
C ALA A 203 21.28 1.81 -15.94
N ASP A 204 22.01 2.37 -16.91
CA ASP A 204 22.23 1.74 -18.20
C ASP A 204 23.28 0.62 -18.09
N ALA A 205 22.88 -0.47 -17.42
CA ALA A 205 23.72 -1.62 -17.15
C ALA A 205 22.89 -2.93 -17.16
N PRO A 206 23.49 -4.07 -17.53
CA PRO A 206 22.83 -5.38 -17.43
C PRO A 206 22.37 -5.67 -16.00
N CYS A 207 21.27 -6.41 -15.85
CA CYS A 207 20.78 -6.83 -14.55
C CYS A 207 20.64 -8.35 -14.45
N THR A 208 20.60 -8.85 -13.21
CA THR A 208 20.42 -10.27 -12.91
C THR A 208 19.23 -10.44 -11.98
N TRP A 209 18.50 -11.54 -12.16
CA TRP A 209 17.49 -11.94 -11.19
C TRP A 209 18.15 -12.72 -10.04
N GLN A 210 17.86 -12.34 -8.80
CA GLN A 210 18.46 -12.98 -7.61
C GLN A 210 17.39 -13.39 -6.57
N GLY A 211 16.14 -13.59 -7.02
CA GLY A 211 15.04 -14.02 -6.15
C GLY A 211 14.14 -12.92 -5.63
N GLN A 212 14.35 -11.67 -6.01
CA GLN A 212 13.60 -10.55 -5.45
C GLN A 212 12.21 -10.38 -6.06
N TYR A 213 11.24 -10.07 -5.20
CA TYR A 213 9.88 -9.66 -5.56
C TYR A 213 9.54 -8.34 -4.88
N ALA A 214 8.92 -7.42 -5.62
CA ALA A 214 8.37 -6.19 -5.09
C ALA A 214 6.86 -6.30 -4.92
N LEU A 215 6.36 -5.88 -3.76
CA LEU A 215 4.93 -5.72 -3.49
C LEU A 215 4.66 -4.23 -3.23
N LEU A 216 3.83 -3.62 -4.07
CA LEU A 216 3.34 -2.25 -3.84
C LEU A 216 2.39 -2.27 -2.63
N ALA A 217 2.73 -1.58 -1.56
CA ALA A 217 2.01 -1.53 -0.30
C ALA A 217 1.31 -0.17 -0.08
N GLY A 218 0.86 0.44 -1.18
CA GLY A 218 0.08 1.68 -1.19
C GLY A 218 0.92 2.97 -1.22
N PRO A 219 0.27 4.13 -1.38
CA PRO A 219 -1.19 4.31 -1.33
C PRO A 219 -1.90 3.96 -2.65
N PHE A 220 -1.15 3.86 -3.75
CA PHE A 220 -1.67 3.60 -5.08
C PHE A 220 -2.19 2.16 -5.22
N VAL A 221 -3.26 1.98 -5.99
CA VAL A 221 -3.82 0.67 -6.36
C VAL A 221 -2.94 0.00 -7.42
N GLU A 222 -2.41 0.81 -8.34
CA GLU A 222 -1.43 0.40 -9.34
C GLU A 222 -0.45 1.55 -9.56
N ALA A 223 0.81 1.25 -9.82
CA ALA A 223 1.80 2.26 -10.19
C ALA A 223 2.77 1.72 -11.23
N ALA A 224 3.26 2.59 -12.11
CA ALA A 224 4.29 2.27 -13.09
C ALA A 224 5.54 3.11 -12.86
N ASP A 225 6.71 2.52 -13.11
CA ASP A 225 7.99 3.22 -13.06
C ASP A 225 8.44 3.67 -14.47
N ASP A 226 9.68 4.13 -14.55
CA ASP A 226 10.31 4.62 -15.79
C ASP A 226 10.90 3.50 -16.66
N ASP A 227 10.89 2.25 -16.18
CA ASP A 227 11.42 1.06 -16.86
C ASP A 227 10.28 0.11 -17.31
N HIS A 228 9.05 0.63 -17.38
CA HIS A 228 7.82 -0.05 -17.81
C HIS A 228 7.29 -1.15 -16.87
N HIS A 229 7.80 -1.26 -15.64
CA HIS A 229 7.17 -2.16 -14.66
C HIS A 229 5.80 -1.62 -14.26
N VAL A 230 4.84 -2.52 -14.04
CA VAL A 230 3.52 -2.18 -13.52
C VAL A 230 3.29 -2.96 -12.24
N TYR A 231 3.34 -2.26 -11.12
CA TYR A 231 3.15 -2.80 -9.78
C TYR A 231 1.68 -2.69 -9.39
N ARG A 232 1.05 -3.81 -9.03
CA ARG A 232 -0.30 -3.84 -8.48
C ARG A 232 -0.25 -4.00 -6.97
N ARG A 233 -1.11 -3.27 -6.26
CA ARG A 233 -1.11 -3.22 -4.80
C ARG A 233 -1.27 -4.61 -4.19
N GLY A 234 -0.33 -4.98 -3.34
CA GLY A 234 -0.25 -6.28 -2.64
C GLY A 234 0.22 -7.45 -3.51
N ALA A 235 0.24 -7.31 -4.84
CA ALA A 235 0.63 -8.39 -5.74
C ALA A 235 2.16 -8.42 -5.90
N PRO A 236 2.80 -9.59 -5.71
CA PRO A 236 4.24 -9.72 -5.89
C PRO A 236 4.59 -9.66 -7.38
N LEU A 237 5.48 -8.74 -7.75
CA LEU A 237 6.09 -8.64 -9.07
C LEU A 237 7.55 -9.07 -8.98
N GLU A 238 7.98 -9.95 -9.87
CA GLU A 238 9.38 -10.35 -9.98
C GLU A 238 10.24 -9.18 -10.46
N ILE A 239 11.39 -8.95 -9.84
CA ILE A 239 12.26 -7.82 -10.18
C ILE A 239 13.73 -8.21 -10.23
N CYS A 240 14.49 -7.58 -11.12
CA CYS A 240 15.94 -7.77 -11.20
C CYS A 240 16.71 -6.81 -10.28
N SER A 241 18.02 -7.04 -10.14
CA SER A 241 18.93 -6.24 -9.30
C SER A 241 18.86 -4.74 -9.57
N LYS A 242 18.66 -4.32 -10.84
CA LYS A 242 18.54 -2.91 -11.26
C LYS A 242 17.27 -2.27 -10.70
N THR A 243 16.14 -2.97 -10.81
CA THR A 243 14.85 -2.52 -10.26
C THR A 243 14.90 -2.47 -8.73
N VAL A 244 15.57 -3.42 -8.06
CA VAL A 244 15.80 -3.34 -6.60
C VAL A 244 16.50 -2.03 -6.23
N THR A 245 17.55 -1.64 -6.96
CA THR A 245 18.25 -0.37 -6.73
C THR A 245 17.34 0.85 -6.96
N VAL A 246 16.52 0.84 -8.01
CA VAL A 246 15.53 1.91 -8.25
C VAL A 246 14.55 2.01 -7.08
N LEU A 247 13.99 0.90 -6.62
CA LEU A 247 13.00 0.88 -5.54
C LEU A 247 13.59 1.21 -4.15
N GLN A 248 14.91 1.22 -4.00
CA GLN A 248 15.60 1.73 -2.80
C GLN A 248 15.67 3.26 -2.75
N ASN A 249 15.37 3.96 -3.85
CA ASN A 249 15.27 5.41 -3.86
C ASN A 249 14.21 5.88 -2.85
N ALA A 250 14.48 6.98 -2.14
CA ALA A 250 13.60 7.51 -1.09
C ALA A 250 12.16 7.80 -1.57
N GLY A 251 11.94 8.12 -2.85
CA GLY A 251 10.61 8.33 -3.39
C GLY A 251 9.80 7.04 -3.65
N TYR A 252 10.46 5.89 -3.73
CA TYR A 252 9.81 4.58 -3.93
C TYR A 252 9.77 3.76 -2.65
N GLN A 253 10.88 3.74 -1.89
CA GLN A 253 11.09 2.83 -0.77
C GLN A 253 9.93 2.75 0.24
N PRO A 254 9.26 3.87 0.63
CA PRO A 254 8.14 3.82 1.58
C PRO A 254 6.93 3.03 1.07
N HIS A 255 6.81 2.83 -0.23
CA HIS A 255 5.66 2.21 -0.90
C HIS A 255 5.85 0.72 -1.16
N PHE A 256 7.02 0.16 -0.92
CA PHE A 256 7.33 -1.22 -1.33
C PHE A 256 7.75 -2.10 -0.17
N VAL A 257 7.24 -3.34 -0.19
CA VAL A 257 7.85 -4.46 0.52
C VAL A 257 8.66 -5.25 -0.49
N ILE A 258 9.96 -5.42 -0.23
CA ILE A 258 10.84 -6.26 -1.04
C ILE A 258 11.04 -7.59 -0.32
N LEU A 259 10.67 -8.67 -0.99
CA LEU A 259 10.87 -10.04 -0.53
C LEU A 259 11.99 -10.69 -1.33
N ASN A 260 12.67 -11.66 -0.73
CA ASN A 260 13.58 -12.54 -1.44
C ASN A 260 13.07 -13.98 -1.31
N ARG A 261 12.59 -14.55 -2.42
CA ARG A 261 12.07 -15.93 -2.48
C ARG A 261 13.12 -16.95 -2.85
N ALA A 262 14.34 -16.54 -3.19
CA ALA A 262 15.41 -17.48 -3.44
C ALA A 262 15.88 -18.07 -2.11
N GLY A 263 15.73 -19.38 -1.95
CA GLY A 263 16.23 -20.12 -0.77
C GLY A 263 17.76 -20.12 -0.66
N ASP A 264 18.47 -19.92 -1.77
CA ASP A 264 19.93 -19.84 -1.90
C ASP A 264 20.34 -18.79 -2.96
N ARG A 265 21.61 -18.37 -3.02
CA ARG A 265 22.12 -17.49 -4.10
C ARG A 265 21.93 -18.16 -5.47
N VAL A 266 20.98 -17.65 -6.26
CA VAL A 266 20.79 -18.09 -7.64
C VAL A 266 21.93 -17.55 -8.50
N SER A 267 22.72 -18.43 -9.12
CA SER A 267 23.61 -18.03 -10.22
C SER A 267 22.76 -17.90 -11.49
N SER A 268 22.27 -16.70 -11.79
CA SER A 268 21.59 -16.40 -13.05
C SER A 268 22.56 -15.75 -14.04
N GLU A 269 22.41 -16.06 -15.33
CA GLU A 269 23.09 -15.34 -16.40
C GLU A 269 22.53 -13.91 -16.50
N ALA A 270 23.39 -12.93 -16.76
CA ALA A 270 22.99 -11.53 -16.88
C ALA A 270 22.10 -11.34 -18.12
N VAL A 271 20.94 -10.70 -17.94
CA VAL A 271 20.02 -10.35 -19.02
C VAL A 271 20.05 -8.83 -19.21
N THR A 272 20.15 -8.39 -20.46
CA THR A 272 20.13 -6.96 -20.80
C THR A 272 18.68 -6.50 -20.90
N CYS A 273 18.16 -5.83 -19.87
CA CYS A 273 16.90 -5.10 -19.96
C CYS A 273 17.14 -3.77 -20.67
N SER A 274 16.66 -3.64 -21.92
CA SER A 274 16.73 -2.38 -22.67
C SER A 274 15.60 -1.44 -22.26
N PRO A 275 15.85 -0.12 -22.14
CA PRO A 275 14.78 0.87 -21.90
C PRO A 275 13.72 0.93 -23.02
N ASN A 276 13.93 0.29 -24.17
CA ASN A 276 12.98 0.26 -25.31
C ASN A 276 12.16 -1.03 -25.42
N GLY A 277 12.23 -1.97 -24.48
CA GLY A 277 11.34 -3.12 -24.50
C GLY A 277 11.70 -4.27 -23.56
N GLY A 278 10.72 -4.64 -22.73
CA GLY A 278 10.52 -5.96 -22.14
C GLY A 278 11.63 -6.46 -21.22
N CYS A 279 11.62 -6.02 -19.96
CA CYS A 279 12.03 -6.95 -18.89
C CYS A 279 10.95 -8.05 -18.84
N CYS A 280 11.39 -9.30 -18.86
CA CYS A 280 10.59 -10.52 -18.94
C CYS A 280 9.30 -10.52 -18.10
#